data_AF-A0A921F8N3-F1
#
_entry.id   AF-A0A921F8N3-F1
#
_cell.length_a   1.000
_cell.length_b   1.000
_cell.length_c   1.000
_cell.angle_alpha   90.00
_cell.angle_beta   90.00
_cell.angle_gamma   90.00
#
_symmetry.space_group_name_H-M   'P 1'
#
loop_
_entity.id
_entity.type
_entity.pdbx_description
1 polymer ?
#
loop_
_entity_poly.entity_id
_entity_poly.type
_entity_poly.pdbx_seq_one_letter_code
_entity_poly.pdbx_strand_id
1 'polypeptide(L)'
;MTKFTIDNKALLFNYLYKNVAKALPATCSIRAANFSKSDISAYFLLKYAHNLWLTLRTADHPLWLKNAQQLQIDLGDPADLVRFSAHLKKCLALKKNNYFHITLAEISILNFLLSLEQRGLICVLRLPAKISSSHKSLPLNLSMFMTQDFYLGKRNNLNHLLLPIKDEEFQKIVARLYGRNFLFSQFSGHSLLKLLPTNQWILPVLSDLDQKNTNWQQNCQQFLSDKTLLKQL
;
A
#
# COMPACT_ATOMS: atom_id res chain seq x y z
N MET A 1 0.32 -9.87 33.06
CA MET A 1 1.68 -9.92 32.47
C MET A 1 1.69 -9.13 31.17
N THR A 2 1.87 -7.81 31.19
CA THR A 2 1.66 -6.95 29.99
C THR A 2 2.48 -5.65 30.06
N LYS A 3 3.78 -5.76 30.37
CA LYS A 3 4.75 -4.65 30.21
C LYS A 3 5.97 -5.00 29.34
N PHE A 4 6.32 -6.29 29.19
CA PHE A 4 7.53 -6.72 28.47
C PHE A 4 7.44 -6.76 26.94
N THR A 5 6.24 -6.70 26.34
CA THR A 5 6.06 -6.83 24.88
C THR A 5 6.18 -5.52 24.10
N ILE A 6 5.93 -4.36 24.75
CA ILE A 6 6.00 -3.04 24.10
C ILE A 6 7.45 -2.63 23.86
N ASP A 7 8.34 -2.90 24.82
CA ASP A 7 9.76 -2.58 24.71
C ASP A 7 10.43 -3.31 23.55
N ASN A 8 10.10 -4.60 23.34
CA ASN A 8 10.72 -5.39 22.28
C ASN A 8 10.31 -4.95 20.87
N LYS A 9 9.05 -4.53 20.64
CA LYS A 9 8.60 -4.04 19.32
C LYS A 9 9.23 -2.69 18.98
N ALA A 10 9.28 -1.76 19.94
CA ALA A 10 9.92 -0.47 19.74
C ALA A 10 11.43 -0.62 19.50
N LEU A 11 12.10 -1.49 20.27
CA LEU A 11 13.52 -1.81 20.08
C LEU A 11 13.78 -2.42 18.69
N LEU A 12 12.97 -3.40 18.28
CA LEU A 12 13.08 -4.00 16.96
C LEU A 12 12.86 -2.98 15.84
N PHE A 13 11.82 -2.13 15.94
CA PHE A 13 11.59 -1.09 14.93
C PHE A 13 12.75 -0.11 14.85
N ASN A 14 13.28 0.34 15.99
CA ASN A 14 14.45 1.22 16.04
C ASN A 14 15.69 0.56 15.42
N TYR A 15 15.90 -0.74 15.70
CA TYR A 15 16.96 -1.53 15.09
C TYR A 15 16.80 -1.59 13.56
N LEU A 16 15.61 -1.94 13.07
CA LEU A 16 15.33 -2.02 11.64
C LEU A 16 15.50 -0.65 10.97
N TYR A 17 14.95 0.41 11.54
CA TYR A 17 15.08 1.77 11.02
C TYR A 17 16.53 2.19 10.87
N LYS A 18 17.36 2.00 11.90
CA LYS A 18 18.80 2.32 11.86
C LYS A 18 19.53 1.52 10.79
N ASN A 19 19.23 0.22 10.66
CA ASN A 19 19.87 -0.62 9.67
C ASN A 19 19.40 -0.35 8.24
N VAL A 20 18.14 0.03 8.04
CA VAL A 20 17.64 0.55 6.76
C VAL A 20 18.42 1.81 6.41
N ALA A 21 18.43 2.82 7.29
CA ALA A 21 19.14 4.08 7.06
C ALA A 21 20.63 3.87 6.70
N LYS A 22 21.32 2.93 7.38
CA LYS A 22 22.72 2.56 7.09
C LYS A 22 22.90 1.81 5.76
N ALA A 23 21.87 1.13 5.29
CA ALA A 23 21.91 0.35 4.06
C ALA A 23 21.60 1.19 2.81
N LEU A 24 20.88 2.31 2.97
CA LEU A 24 20.49 3.15 1.84
C LEU A 24 21.71 3.78 1.16
N PRO A 25 21.73 3.87 -0.18
CA PRO A 25 22.71 4.68 -0.88
C PRO A 25 22.48 6.17 -0.60
N ALA A 26 23.50 7.00 -0.79
CA ALA A 26 23.43 8.45 -0.54
C ALA A 26 22.34 9.17 -1.36
N THR A 27 21.92 8.60 -2.49
CA THR A 27 20.85 9.12 -3.35
C THR A 27 19.44 8.74 -2.88
N CYS A 28 19.31 8.07 -1.74
CA CYS A 28 18.05 7.56 -1.20
C CYS A 28 17.78 8.07 0.22
N SER A 29 16.53 8.38 0.51
CA SER A 29 16.07 8.81 1.83
C SER A 29 14.80 8.05 2.25
N ILE A 30 14.63 7.87 3.56
CA ILE A 30 13.38 7.40 4.14
C ILE A 30 12.43 8.59 4.22
N ARG A 31 11.27 8.53 3.55
CA ARG A 31 10.23 9.56 3.63
C ARG A 31 9.17 9.24 4.68
N ALA A 32 8.92 7.96 4.92
CA ALA A 32 8.03 7.51 5.98
C ALA A 32 8.39 6.09 6.42
N ALA A 33 8.04 5.75 7.65
CA ALA A 33 8.20 4.40 8.19
C ALA A 33 7.11 4.09 9.23
N ASN A 34 6.70 2.83 9.32
CA ASN A 34 5.72 2.37 10.29
C ASN A 34 6.03 0.95 10.74
N PHE A 35 5.57 0.61 11.94
CA PHE A 35 5.60 -0.73 12.47
C PHE A 35 4.17 -1.21 12.72
N SER A 36 3.87 -2.42 12.26
CA SER A 36 2.56 -3.03 12.42
C SER A 36 2.22 -3.19 13.90
N LYS A 37 0.98 -2.84 14.27
CA LYS A 37 0.49 -3.06 15.63
C LYS A 37 0.18 -4.54 15.87
N SER A 38 -0.29 -5.24 14.84
CA SER A 38 -0.82 -6.61 14.92
C SER A 38 0.22 -7.70 14.71
N ASP A 39 1.31 -7.43 14.00
CA ASP A 39 2.31 -8.43 13.61
C ASP A 39 3.73 -7.84 13.71
N ILE A 40 4.74 -8.65 13.37
CA ILE A 40 6.14 -8.25 13.30
C ILE A 40 6.44 -7.84 11.85
N SER A 41 5.85 -6.73 11.42
CA SER A 41 6.16 -6.13 10.11
C SER A 41 6.55 -4.67 10.24
N ALA A 42 7.65 -4.29 9.59
CA ALA A 42 8.02 -2.90 9.40
C ALA A 42 7.85 -2.51 7.93
N TYR A 43 7.46 -1.28 7.69
CA TYR A 43 7.22 -0.74 6.37
C TYR A 43 7.95 0.58 6.21
N PHE A 44 8.55 0.78 5.06
CA PHE A 44 9.30 2.00 4.74
C PHE A 44 8.91 2.49 3.35
N LEU A 45 8.71 3.80 3.24
CA LEU A 45 8.61 4.51 1.97
C LEU A 45 9.95 5.19 1.71
N LEU A 46 10.59 4.78 0.62
CA LEU A 46 11.91 5.24 0.22
C LEU A 46 11.81 6.09 -1.03
N LYS A 47 12.53 7.21 -1.06
CA LYS A 47 12.65 8.11 -2.21
C LYS A 47 14.09 8.16 -2.68
N TYR A 48 14.27 7.91 -3.96
CA TYR A 48 15.52 8.08 -4.70
C TYR A 48 15.50 9.38 -5.50
N ALA A 49 16.64 9.75 -6.05
CA ALA A 49 16.75 10.80 -7.06
C ALA A 49 15.76 10.62 -8.22
N HIS A 50 15.43 11.72 -8.91
CA HIS A 50 14.49 11.74 -10.05
C HIS A 50 13.08 11.21 -9.73
N ASN A 51 12.60 11.39 -8.49
CA ASN A 51 11.28 10.95 -8.04
C ASN A 51 11.01 9.45 -8.29
N LEU A 52 12.04 8.63 -8.11
CA LEU A 52 11.91 7.17 -8.10
C LEU A 52 11.60 6.71 -6.68
N TRP A 53 10.59 5.87 -6.53
CA TRP A 53 10.08 5.42 -5.25
C TRP A 53 10.23 3.92 -5.09
N LEU A 54 10.30 3.49 -3.83
CA LEU A 54 10.30 2.09 -3.43
C LEU A 54 9.55 1.95 -2.10
N THR A 55 8.67 0.97 -2.00
CA THR A 55 8.15 0.51 -0.71
C THR A 55 8.90 -0.74 -0.28
N LEU A 56 9.39 -0.73 0.95
CA LEU A 56 10.10 -1.83 1.59
C LEU A 56 9.22 -2.37 2.72
N ARG A 57 9.01 -3.68 2.74
CA ARG A 57 8.38 -4.42 3.83
C ARG A 57 9.41 -5.38 4.41
N THR A 58 9.56 -5.37 5.73
CA THR A 58 10.24 -6.44 6.46
C THR A 58 9.20 -7.18 7.29
N ALA A 59 9.21 -8.51 7.29
CA ALA A 59 8.23 -9.29 8.05
C ALA A 59 8.73 -10.70 8.35
N ASP A 60 8.14 -11.37 9.33
CA ASP A 60 8.36 -12.79 9.65
C ASP A 60 7.48 -13.75 8.81
N HIS A 61 6.66 -13.21 7.90
CA HIS A 61 5.72 -13.98 7.09
C HIS A 61 5.62 -13.44 5.66
N PRO A 62 5.32 -14.33 4.68
CA PRO A 62 5.25 -13.96 3.28
C PRO A 62 4.16 -12.92 3.02
N LEU A 63 4.40 -12.04 2.05
CA LEU A 63 3.37 -11.15 1.53
C LEU A 63 2.27 -11.96 0.84
N TRP A 64 1.03 -11.71 1.24
CA TRP A 64 -0.15 -12.36 0.67
C TRP A 64 -0.56 -11.83 -0.72
N LEU A 65 0.17 -10.88 -1.30
CA LEU A 65 -0.09 -10.30 -2.61
C LEU A 65 0.85 -10.89 -3.66
N LYS A 66 0.28 -11.44 -4.73
CA LYS A 66 1.02 -11.82 -5.94
C LYS A 66 1.18 -10.61 -6.86
N ASN A 67 2.35 -10.49 -7.48
CA ASN A 67 2.71 -9.39 -8.40
C ASN A 67 2.73 -8.01 -7.74
N ALA A 68 2.97 -7.95 -6.42
CA ALA A 68 3.17 -6.70 -5.73
C ALA A 68 4.48 -6.02 -6.16
N GLN A 69 4.42 -4.70 -6.36
CA GLN A 69 5.58 -3.89 -6.67
C GLN A 69 6.13 -3.29 -5.37
N GLN A 70 6.78 -4.14 -4.57
CA GLN A 70 7.42 -3.76 -3.31
C GLN A 70 8.63 -4.67 -3.05
N LEU A 71 9.65 -4.14 -2.39
CA LEU A 71 10.75 -4.96 -1.89
C LEU A 71 10.32 -5.61 -0.57
N GLN A 72 10.38 -6.93 -0.51
CA GLN A 72 10.11 -7.70 0.69
C GLN A 72 11.41 -8.33 1.19
N ILE A 73 11.65 -8.25 2.50
CA ILE A 73 12.68 -9.00 3.21
C ILE A 73 12.01 -9.82 4.30
N ASP A 74 12.15 -11.13 4.21
CA ASP A 74 11.66 -12.04 5.23
C ASP A 74 12.68 -12.17 6.36
N LEU A 75 12.21 -12.04 7.60
CA LEU A 75 12.98 -12.08 8.85
C LEU A 75 12.53 -13.31 9.66
N GLY A 76 12.53 -14.47 9.02
CA GLY A 76 12.02 -15.72 9.61
C GLY A 76 12.96 -16.34 10.64
N ASP A 77 14.26 -16.00 10.58
CA ASP A 77 15.29 -16.47 11.50
C ASP A 77 15.93 -15.29 12.25
N PRO A 78 16.15 -15.35 13.58
CA PRO A 78 16.93 -14.35 14.31
C PRO A 78 18.28 -13.98 13.66
N ALA A 79 18.95 -14.91 12.99
CA ALA A 79 20.19 -14.68 12.24
C ALA A 79 20.01 -13.68 11.07
N ASP A 80 18.80 -13.54 10.54
CA ASP A 80 18.46 -12.59 9.48
C ASP A 80 18.63 -11.14 9.96
N LEU A 81 18.35 -10.87 11.25
CA LEU A 81 18.56 -9.53 11.82
C LEU A 81 20.03 -9.13 11.76
N VAL A 82 20.94 -10.03 12.15
CA VAL A 82 22.39 -9.78 12.14
C VAL A 82 22.89 -9.45 10.73
N ARG A 83 22.34 -10.12 9.70
CA ARG A 83 22.74 -9.95 8.30
C ARG A 83 21.89 -8.92 7.55
N PHE A 84 20.88 -8.35 8.20
CA PHE A 84 19.82 -7.55 7.56
C PHE A 84 20.39 -6.41 6.70
N SER A 85 21.29 -5.58 7.24
CA SER A 85 21.83 -4.43 6.50
C SER A 85 22.61 -4.87 5.25
N ALA A 86 23.41 -5.93 5.34
CA ALA A 86 24.16 -6.46 4.21
C ALA A 86 23.24 -7.09 3.15
N HIS A 87 22.20 -7.81 3.59
CA HIS A 87 21.19 -8.38 2.71
C HIS A 87 20.38 -7.29 1.99
N LEU A 88 19.90 -6.27 2.73
CA LEU A 88 19.19 -5.14 2.17
C LEU A 88 20.04 -4.40 1.12
N LYS A 89 21.33 -4.13 1.37
CA LYS A 89 22.23 -3.54 0.37
C LYS A 89 22.27 -4.34 -0.93
N LYS A 90 22.38 -5.67 -0.84
CA LYS A 90 22.34 -6.55 -2.02
C LYS A 90 21.00 -6.45 -2.74
N CYS A 91 19.89 -6.48 -2.01
CA CYS A 91 18.55 -6.34 -2.59
C CYS A 91 18.34 -5.00 -3.30
N LEU A 92 18.83 -3.89 -2.73
CA LEU A 92 18.72 -2.56 -3.34
C LEU A 92 19.64 -2.40 -4.56
N ALA A 93 20.76 -3.11 -4.61
CA ALA A 93 21.64 -3.11 -5.78
C ALA A 93 21.02 -3.87 -6.97
N LEU A 94 20.24 -4.92 -6.68
CA LEU A 94 19.45 -5.64 -7.66
C LEU A 94 18.24 -4.79 -8.03
N LYS A 95 18.36 -3.94 -9.05
CA LYS A 95 17.26 -3.10 -9.60
C LYS A 95 16.15 -3.97 -10.22
N LYS A 96 15.38 -4.66 -9.37
CA LYS A 96 14.21 -5.45 -9.76
C LYS A 96 13.04 -4.53 -10.07
N ASN A 97 11.96 -5.09 -10.62
CA ASN A 97 10.70 -4.42 -10.96
C ASN A 97 9.95 -3.77 -9.77
N ASN A 98 10.60 -3.57 -8.62
CA ASN A 98 10.04 -3.03 -7.37
C ASN A 98 10.08 -1.50 -7.30
N TYR A 99 10.93 -0.86 -8.10
CA TYR A 99 11.02 0.59 -8.17
C TYR A 99 9.93 1.15 -9.08
N PHE A 100 9.39 2.31 -8.75
CA PHE A 100 8.32 2.93 -9.53
C PHE A 100 8.40 4.46 -9.55
N HIS A 101 7.94 5.02 -10.66
CA HIS A 101 7.51 6.42 -10.72
C HIS A 101 6.00 6.47 -10.51
N ILE A 102 5.52 7.59 -10.00
CA ILE A 102 4.10 7.82 -9.78
C ILE A 102 3.61 8.73 -10.91
N THR A 103 2.66 8.24 -11.69
CA THR A 103 2.13 8.96 -12.85
C THR A 103 1.15 10.05 -12.43
N LEU A 104 0.83 10.98 -13.34
CA LEU A 104 -0.20 11.98 -13.09
C LEU A 104 -1.58 11.37 -12.78
N ALA A 105 -1.93 10.28 -13.46
CA ALA A 105 -3.17 9.55 -13.20
C ALA A 105 -3.16 8.95 -11.78
N GLU A 106 -2.05 8.33 -11.36
CA GLU A 106 -1.89 7.79 -10.02
C GLU A 106 -1.93 8.87 -8.93
N ILE A 107 -1.27 10.01 -9.17
CA ILE A 107 -1.38 11.21 -8.31
C ILE A 107 -2.84 11.65 -8.16
N SER A 108 -3.58 11.69 -9.27
CA SER A 108 -4.96 12.17 -9.26
C SER A 108 -5.87 11.20 -8.52
N ILE A 109 -5.68 9.88 -8.72
CA ILE A 109 -6.38 8.85 -7.97
C ILE A 109 -6.01 8.85 -6.48
N LEU A 110 -4.75 9.09 -6.11
CA LEU A 110 -4.36 9.20 -4.70
C LEU A 110 -5.10 10.35 -3.99
N ASN A 111 -5.19 11.53 -4.61
CA ASN A 111 -5.99 12.64 -4.08
C ASN A 111 -7.47 12.29 -4.00
N PHE A 112 -8.00 11.66 -5.05
CA PHE A 112 -9.39 11.25 -5.09
C PHE A 112 -9.72 10.25 -3.97
N LEU A 113 -8.87 9.26 -3.72
CA LEU A 113 -9.02 8.28 -2.65
C LEU A 113 -8.99 8.94 -1.25
N LEU A 114 -8.13 9.94 -1.04
CA LEU A 114 -8.12 10.73 0.20
C LEU A 114 -9.45 11.50 0.38
N SER A 115 -9.94 12.14 -0.69
CA SER A 115 -11.22 12.87 -0.68
C SER A 115 -12.42 11.95 -0.41
N LEU A 116 -12.40 10.73 -0.96
CA LEU A 116 -13.39 9.70 -0.67
C LEU A 116 -13.35 9.31 0.81
N GLU A 117 -12.15 9.05 1.36
CA GLU A 117 -12.00 8.65 2.77
C GLU A 117 -12.53 9.73 3.72
N GLN A 118 -12.26 11.01 3.46
CA GLN A 118 -12.77 12.14 4.25
C GLN A 118 -14.31 12.18 4.31
N ARG A 119 -14.97 11.70 3.26
CA ARG A 119 -16.44 11.56 3.19
C ARG A 119 -16.94 10.21 3.71
N GLY A 120 -16.07 9.38 4.27
CA GLY A 120 -16.38 8.05 4.80
C GLY A 120 -16.58 6.97 3.72
N LEU A 121 -16.13 7.23 2.49
CA LEU A 121 -16.22 6.30 1.36
C LEU A 121 -14.87 5.65 1.09
N ILE A 122 -14.88 4.37 0.73
CA ILE A 122 -13.67 3.58 0.46
C ILE A 122 -13.91 2.62 -0.69
N CYS A 123 -12.83 2.21 -1.35
CA CYS A 123 -12.89 1.12 -2.32
C CYS A 123 -13.04 -0.22 -1.63
N VAL A 124 -13.80 -1.12 -2.24
CA VAL A 124 -14.08 -2.46 -1.72
C VAL A 124 -13.98 -3.46 -2.86
N LEU A 125 -13.18 -4.51 -2.66
CA LEU A 125 -13.06 -5.64 -3.58
C LEU A 125 -13.82 -6.83 -3.00
N ARG A 126 -14.67 -7.48 -3.80
CA ARG A 126 -15.20 -8.80 -3.43
C ARG A 126 -14.15 -9.86 -3.70
N LEU A 127 -13.75 -10.57 -2.67
CA LEU A 127 -12.83 -11.68 -2.78
C LEU A 127 -13.57 -12.96 -3.22
N PRO A 128 -12.92 -13.83 -4.01
CA PRO A 128 -13.38 -15.20 -4.17
C PRO A 128 -13.52 -15.88 -2.81
N ALA A 129 -14.59 -16.66 -2.62
CA ALA A 129 -14.91 -17.30 -1.34
C ALA A 129 -13.71 -18.09 -0.78
N LYS A 130 -12.98 -18.82 -1.64
CA LYS A 130 -11.77 -19.57 -1.27
C LYS A 130 -10.65 -18.69 -0.72
N ILE A 131 -10.43 -17.49 -1.28
CA ILE A 131 -9.42 -16.55 -0.77
C ILE A 131 -9.91 -15.94 0.54
N SER A 132 -11.18 -15.53 0.60
CA SER A 132 -11.76 -14.94 1.79
C SER A 132 -11.71 -15.86 3.01
N SER A 133 -12.07 -17.14 2.85
CA SER A 133 -12.06 -18.12 3.94
C SER A 133 -10.66 -18.54 4.37
N SER A 134 -9.65 -18.28 3.53
CA SER A 134 -8.25 -18.62 3.82
C SER A 134 -7.54 -17.61 4.74
N HIS A 135 -8.17 -16.50 5.11
CA HIS A 135 -7.60 -15.47 6.01
C HIS A 135 -6.14 -15.08 5.67
N LYS A 136 -5.85 -14.78 4.40
CA LYS A 136 -4.52 -14.42 3.85
C LYS A 136 -3.52 -15.58 3.69
N SER A 137 -3.88 -16.82 4.01
CA SER A 137 -3.01 -17.98 3.70
C SER A 137 -2.93 -18.29 2.21
N LEU A 138 -3.98 -17.93 1.44
CA LEU A 138 -3.91 -17.93 -0.02
C LEU A 138 -3.61 -16.52 -0.54
N PRO A 139 -2.69 -16.40 -1.51
CA PRO A 139 -2.33 -15.11 -2.05
C PRO A 139 -3.40 -14.55 -2.97
N LEU A 140 -3.65 -13.24 -2.87
CA LEU A 140 -4.47 -12.47 -3.78
C LEU A 140 -3.62 -11.97 -4.96
N ASN A 141 -4.04 -12.25 -6.19
CA ASN A 141 -3.38 -11.72 -7.39
C ASN A 141 -3.98 -10.36 -7.76
N LEU A 142 -3.15 -9.34 -7.99
CA LEU A 142 -3.62 -8.00 -8.36
C LEU A 142 -4.45 -7.99 -9.66
N SER A 143 -4.26 -8.95 -10.57
CA SER A 143 -5.11 -9.06 -11.77
C SER A 143 -6.58 -9.34 -11.46
N MET A 144 -6.90 -9.86 -10.25
CA MET A 144 -8.27 -10.12 -9.82
C MET A 144 -9.10 -8.86 -9.66
N PHE A 145 -8.48 -7.68 -9.52
CA PHE A 145 -9.22 -6.42 -9.52
C PHE A 145 -10.03 -6.22 -10.80
N MET A 146 -9.61 -6.84 -11.92
CA MET A 146 -10.31 -6.73 -13.22
C MET A 146 -11.43 -7.76 -13.37
N THR A 147 -11.42 -8.82 -12.56
CA THR A 147 -12.34 -9.96 -12.73
C THR A 147 -13.32 -10.13 -11.60
N GLN A 148 -13.10 -9.44 -10.48
CA GLN A 148 -13.98 -9.47 -9.32
C GLN A 148 -14.80 -8.20 -9.22
N ASP A 149 -15.94 -8.30 -8.53
CA ASP A 149 -16.76 -7.14 -8.26
C ASP A 149 -15.99 -6.11 -7.43
N PHE A 150 -16.06 -4.86 -7.89
CA PHE A 150 -15.40 -3.73 -7.27
C PHE A 150 -16.41 -2.62 -6.99
N TYR A 151 -16.32 -2.03 -5.82
CA TYR A 151 -17.32 -1.10 -5.31
C TYR A 151 -16.72 0.10 -4.62
N LEU A 152 -17.50 1.17 -4.55
CA LEU A 152 -17.39 2.20 -3.53
C LEU A 152 -18.37 1.88 -2.40
N GLY A 153 -17.91 1.89 -1.15
CA GLY A 153 -18.74 1.58 0.01
C GLY A 153 -18.50 2.50 1.20
N LYS A 154 -19.46 2.54 2.14
CA LYS A 154 -19.31 3.28 3.40
C LYS A 154 -18.36 2.53 4.34
N ARG A 155 -17.24 3.17 4.72
CA ARG A 155 -16.18 2.61 5.57
C ARG A 155 -16.71 1.88 6.82
N ASN A 156 -17.65 2.51 7.51
CA ASN A 156 -18.17 2.03 8.81
C ASN A 156 -19.37 1.08 8.67
N ASN A 157 -20.03 1.03 7.50
CA ASN A 157 -21.20 0.17 7.29
C ASN A 157 -21.36 -0.19 5.81
N LEU A 158 -20.72 -1.28 5.38
CA LEU A 158 -20.80 -1.74 3.99
C LEU A 158 -22.19 -2.26 3.61
N ASN A 159 -23.00 -2.73 4.56
CA ASN A 159 -24.35 -3.22 4.28
C ASN A 159 -25.28 -2.10 3.81
N HIS A 160 -24.96 -0.85 4.13
CA HIS A 160 -25.77 0.29 3.75
C HIS A 160 -25.48 0.76 2.31
N LEU A 161 -24.24 0.60 1.81
CA LEU A 161 -23.86 1.14 0.51
C LEU A 161 -22.74 0.31 -0.13
N LEU A 162 -23.04 -0.22 -1.31
CA LEU A 162 -22.08 -0.76 -2.27
C LEU A 162 -22.49 -0.27 -3.66
N LEU A 163 -21.78 0.76 -4.15
CA LEU A 163 -21.96 1.28 -5.49
C LEU A 163 -20.98 0.56 -6.42
N PRO A 164 -21.45 -0.18 -7.43
CA PRO A 164 -20.56 -0.88 -8.35
C PRO A 164 -19.73 0.12 -9.17
N ILE A 165 -18.48 -0.26 -9.42
CA ILE A 165 -17.54 0.44 -10.27
C ILE A 165 -17.17 -0.51 -11.41
N LYS A 166 -17.29 -0.03 -12.65
CA LYS A 166 -16.90 -0.78 -13.87
C LYS A 166 -15.77 -0.12 -14.66
N ASP A 167 -15.16 0.92 -14.09
CA ASP A 167 -14.05 1.64 -14.72
C ASP A 167 -12.75 0.82 -14.62
N GLU A 168 -12.35 0.19 -15.73
CA GLU A 168 -11.16 -0.64 -15.74
C GLU A 168 -9.88 0.16 -15.44
N GLU A 169 -9.75 1.39 -15.92
CA GLU A 169 -8.53 2.17 -15.71
C GLU A 169 -8.38 2.56 -14.24
N PHE A 170 -9.48 2.98 -13.61
CA PHE A 170 -9.53 3.17 -12.16
C PHE A 170 -9.14 1.90 -11.41
N GLN A 171 -9.74 0.76 -11.74
CA GLN A 171 -9.41 -0.51 -11.10
C GLN A 171 -7.93 -0.87 -11.28
N LYS A 172 -7.35 -0.62 -12.46
CA LYS A 172 -5.93 -0.91 -12.77
C LYS A 172 -5.01 -0.03 -11.92
N ILE A 173 -5.34 1.25 -11.78
CA ILE A 173 -4.59 2.19 -10.96
C ILE A 173 -4.69 1.79 -9.48
N VAL A 174 -5.90 1.50 -8.97
CA VAL A 174 -6.08 1.07 -7.57
C VAL A 174 -5.33 -0.23 -7.28
N ALA A 175 -5.37 -1.21 -8.19
CA ALA A 175 -4.61 -2.46 -8.05
C ALA A 175 -3.09 -2.21 -7.98
N ARG A 176 -2.56 -1.33 -8.84
CA ARG A 176 -1.14 -0.92 -8.81
C ARG A 176 -0.79 -0.24 -7.49
N LEU A 177 -1.59 0.74 -7.05
CA LEU A 177 -1.38 1.45 -5.80
C LEU A 177 -1.43 0.50 -4.60
N TYR A 178 -2.33 -0.49 -4.63
CA TYR A 178 -2.37 -1.53 -3.61
C TYR A 178 -1.12 -2.40 -3.60
N GLY A 179 -0.67 -2.86 -4.76
CA GLY A 179 0.58 -3.60 -4.92
C GLY A 179 1.82 -2.85 -4.44
N ARG A 180 1.78 -1.52 -4.51
CA ARG A 180 2.81 -0.60 -4.00
C ARG A 180 2.63 -0.21 -2.54
N ASN A 181 1.67 -0.80 -1.82
CA ASN A 181 1.39 -0.58 -0.40
C ASN A 181 0.78 0.79 -0.04
N PHE A 182 0.19 1.52 -1.01
CA PHE A 182 -0.54 2.77 -0.73
C PHE A 182 -1.93 2.54 -0.13
N LEU A 183 -2.41 1.30 -0.11
CA LEU A 183 -3.70 0.93 0.46
C LEU A 183 -3.52 -0.17 1.50
N PHE A 184 -4.02 0.08 2.71
CA PHE A 184 -4.15 -0.94 3.73
C PHE A 184 -5.43 -1.75 3.49
N SER A 185 -5.35 -3.06 3.70
CA SER A 185 -6.46 -3.95 3.44
C SER A 185 -7.05 -4.53 4.73
N GLN A 186 -8.36 -4.38 4.91
CA GLN A 186 -9.11 -4.91 6.05
C GLN A 186 -10.21 -5.86 5.57
N PHE A 187 -10.21 -7.08 6.09
CA PHE A 187 -11.27 -8.05 5.83
C PHE A 187 -12.56 -7.60 6.51
N SER A 188 -13.67 -7.75 5.82
CA SER A 188 -15.02 -7.52 6.30
C SER A 188 -15.87 -8.75 5.99
N GLY A 189 -17.05 -8.84 6.61
CA GLY A 189 -18.02 -9.89 6.29
C GLY A 189 -18.35 -9.96 4.79
N HIS A 190 -18.97 -11.08 4.38
CA HIS A 190 -19.43 -11.33 3.00
C HIS A 190 -18.32 -11.31 1.93
N SER A 191 -17.12 -11.77 2.30
CA SER A 191 -15.96 -11.83 1.41
C SER A 191 -15.53 -10.47 0.86
N LEU A 192 -15.72 -9.40 1.62
CA LEU A 192 -15.35 -8.05 1.19
C LEU A 192 -13.99 -7.65 1.77
N LEU A 193 -13.12 -7.13 0.92
CA LEU A 193 -11.85 -6.52 1.30
C LEU A 193 -11.96 -5.00 1.17
N LYS A 194 -11.94 -4.31 2.32
CA LYS A 194 -11.86 -2.86 2.38
C LYS A 194 -10.44 -2.42 2.02
N LEU A 195 -10.33 -1.44 1.13
CA LEU A 195 -9.06 -0.80 0.76
C LEU A 195 -9.05 0.62 1.31
N LEU A 196 -8.24 0.83 2.35
CA LEU A 196 -8.12 2.09 3.07
C LEU A 196 -6.87 2.83 2.60
N PRO A 197 -6.96 4.12 2.25
CA PRO A 197 -5.79 4.95 1.99
C PRO A 197 -4.76 4.90 3.12
N THR A 198 -3.50 4.56 2.79
CA THR A 198 -2.39 4.60 3.76
C THR A 198 -1.87 6.04 3.83
N ASN A 199 -2.57 6.91 4.56
CA ASN A 199 -2.28 8.35 4.60
C ASN A 199 -0.82 8.67 4.95
N GLN A 200 -0.21 7.82 5.79
CA GLN A 200 1.19 7.93 6.15
C GLN A 200 2.14 7.84 4.94
N TRP A 201 1.78 7.12 3.86
CA TRP A 201 2.57 7.02 2.62
C TRP A 201 2.11 8.03 1.58
N ILE A 202 0.79 8.18 1.45
CA ILE A 202 0.19 9.04 0.43
C ILE A 202 0.61 10.49 0.65
N LEU A 203 0.43 11.03 1.86
CA LEU A 203 0.68 12.46 2.12
C LEU A 203 2.15 12.87 1.87
N PRO A 204 3.18 12.11 2.33
CA PRO A 204 4.56 12.43 1.99
C PRO A 204 4.86 12.39 0.49
N VAL A 205 4.28 11.44 -0.24
CA VAL A 205 4.41 11.38 -1.70
C VAL A 205 3.82 12.62 -2.36
N LEU A 206 2.58 12.97 -2.01
CA LEU A 206 1.90 14.10 -2.65
C LEU A 206 2.60 15.43 -2.31
N SER A 207 3.08 15.58 -1.07
CA SER A 207 3.88 16.73 -0.65
C SER A 207 5.18 16.86 -1.44
N ASP A 208 5.82 15.74 -1.75
CA ASP A 208 7.11 15.71 -2.45
C ASP A 208 7.03 15.97 -3.95
N LEU A 209 5.87 15.70 -4.53
CA LEU A 209 5.59 15.92 -5.94
C LEU A 209 5.01 17.33 -6.19
N ASP A 210 5.07 18.21 -5.19
CA ASP A 210 4.65 19.62 -5.19
C ASP A 210 3.28 19.87 -5.83
N GLN A 211 2.26 19.18 -5.30
CA GLN A 211 0.93 19.13 -5.91
C GLN A 211 0.06 20.35 -5.66
N LYS A 212 0.60 21.46 -5.12
CA LYS A 212 -0.19 22.69 -4.90
C LYS A 212 -0.87 23.21 -6.18
N ASN A 213 -0.41 22.76 -7.36
CA ASN A 213 -0.94 23.13 -8.66
C ASN A 213 -1.56 21.98 -9.47
N THR A 214 -1.72 20.77 -8.91
CA THR A 214 -2.32 19.66 -9.66
C THR A 214 -3.85 19.75 -9.60
N ASN A 215 -4.50 20.10 -10.73
CA ASN A 215 -5.96 20.04 -10.87
C ASN A 215 -6.43 18.57 -10.98
N TRP A 216 -6.30 17.82 -9.88
CA TRP A 216 -6.50 16.39 -9.85
C TRP A 216 -7.94 15.99 -10.21
N GLN A 217 -8.94 16.82 -9.89
CA GLN A 217 -10.33 16.58 -10.29
C GLN A 217 -10.47 16.60 -11.81
N GLN A 218 -9.91 17.63 -12.47
CA GLN A 218 -9.96 17.74 -13.93
C GLN A 218 -9.18 16.59 -14.59
N ASN A 219 -8.03 16.21 -14.04
CA ASN A 219 -7.29 15.05 -14.54
C ASN A 219 -8.11 13.77 -14.41
N CYS A 220 -8.76 13.53 -13.27
CA CYS A 220 -9.66 12.38 -13.11
C CYS A 220 -10.79 12.38 -14.16
N GLN A 221 -11.40 13.53 -14.45
CA GLN A 221 -12.46 13.64 -15.47
C GLN A 221 -11.98 13.28 -16.90
N GLN A 222 -10.68 13.36 -17.17
CA GLN A 222 -10.14 13.03 -18.50
C GLN A 222 -10.07 11.52 -18.78
N PHE A 223 -9.95 10.68 -17.74
CA PHE A 223 -9.76 9.23 -17.93
C PHE A 223 -10.79 8.37 -17.19
N LEU A 224 -11.55 8.92 -16.23
CA LEU A 224 -12.66 8.21 -15.61
C LEU A 224 -13.91 8.33 -16.48
N SER A 225 -14.56 7.20 -16.69
CA SER A 225 -15.78 7.06 -17.50
C SER A 225 -16.99 6.64 -16.68
N ASP A 226 -16.77 6.04 -15.51
CA ASP A 226 -17.84 5.52 -14.67
C ASP A 226 -18.61 6.62 -13.92
N LYS A 227 -19.93 6.63 -14.11
CA LYS A 227 -20.84 7.62 -13.53
C LYS A 227 -20.83 7.62 -12.00
N THR A 228 -20.63 6.47 -11.36
CA THR A 228 -20.50 6.37 -9.91
C THR A 228 -19.31 7.18 -9.44
N LEU A 229 -18.15 7.01 -10.09
CA LEU A 229 -16.91 7.72 -9.75
C LEU A 229 -17.02 9.21 -10.04
N LEU A 230 -17.52 9.58 -11.23
CA LEU A 230 -17.64 10.99 -11.63
C LEU A 230 -18.56 11.79 -10.71
N LYS A 231 -19.60 11.17 -10.13
CA LYS A 231 -20.47 11.80 -9.13
C LYS A 231 -19.77 12.09 -7.79
N GLN A 232 -18.59 11.52 -7.55
CA GLN A 232 -17.82 11.74 -6.33
C GLN A 232 -16.69 12.76 -6.50
N LEU A 233 -16.42 13.24 -7.72
CA LEU A 233 -15.48 14.34 -7.93
C LEU A 233 -16.09 15.66 -7.47
#